data_AF-A0A940RQP4-F1
#
_entry.id   AF-A0A940RQP4-F1
#
_cell.length_a   1.000
_cell.length_b   1.000
_cell.length_c   1.000
_cell.angle_alpha   90.00
_cell.angle_beta   90.00
_cell.angle_gamma   90.00
#
_symmetry.space_group_name_H-M   'P 1'
#
loop_
_entity.id
_entity.type
_entity.pdbx_description
1 polymer ?
#
loop_
_entity_poly.entity_id
_entity_poly.type
_entity_poly.pdbx_seq_one_letter_code
_entity_poly.pdbx_strand_id
1 'polypeptide(L)'
;MADRPSRERATRDLDRIDRHILRILQQEGRISFTELGERVGLSTTPCTERVRRLERDGVIEGYYARLNPQALKAGLLVFVEISLSYKSGGVDTYKVDF
;
A
#
# COMPACT_ATOMS: atom_id res chain seq x y z
N MET A 1 -7.37 3.55 -33.12
CA MET A 1 -6.34 2.52 -32.88
C MET A 1 -6.09 2.50 -31.37
N ALA A 2 -6.92 1.75 -30.65
CA ALA A 2 -6.93 1.74 -29.19
C ALA A 2 -5.85 0.76 -28.69
N ASP A 3 -4.87 1.28 -27.96
CA ASP A 3 -3.92 0.45 -27.23
C ASP A 3 -4.63 -0.11 -25.99
N ARG A 4 -4.69 -1.44 -25.88
CA ARG A 4 -5.09 -2.14 -24.65
C ARG A 4 -3.82 -2.33 -23.82
N PRO A 5 -3.74 -1.88 -22.56
CA PRO A 5 -2.76 -2.47 -21.67
C PRO A 5 -3.29 -3.83 -21.20
N SER A 6 -2.83 -4.83 -21.93
CA SER A 6 -2.74 -6.22 -21.54
C SER A 6 -1.95 -6.34 -20.23
N ARG A 7 -2.57 -6.87 -19.18
CA ARG A 7 -2.01 -7.82 -18.19
C ARG A 7 -2.76 -7.66 -16.88
N GLU A 8 -3.81 -8.46 -16.74
CA GLU A 8 -4.13 -9.10 -15.47
C GLU A 8 -2.87 -9.91 -15.09
N ARG A 9 -1.91 -9.27 -14.41
CA ARG A 9 -0.84 -10.00 -13.74
C ARG A 9 -1.58 -10.87 -12.74
N ALA A 10 -1.69 -12.16 -13.01
CA ALA A 10 -2.21 -13.11 -12.05
C ALA A 10 -1.36 -12.98 -10.78
N THR A 11 -1.83 -12.19 -9.82
CA THR A 11 -1.23 -12.09 -8.51
C THR A 11 -1.36 -13.49 -7.95
N ARG A 12 -0.24 -14.21 -7.83
CA ARG A 12 -0.26 -15.47 -7.09
C ARG A 12 -0.86 -15.16 -5.74
N ASP A 13 -1.89 -15.93 -5.35
CA ASP A 13 -2.56 -15.72 -4.08
C ASP A 13 -1.54 -15.66 -2.94
N LEU A 14 -1.64 -14.61 -2.13
CA LEU A 14 -0.78 -14.43 -0.98
C LEU A 14 -1.02 -15.55 0.01
N ASP A 15 0.02 -16.33 0.30
CA ASP A 15 -0.06 -17.39 1.28
C ASP A 15 -0.03 -16.85 2.72
N ARG A 16 -0.19 -17.74 3.70
CA ARG A 16 -0.22 -17.36 5.12
C ARG A 16 1.08 -16.70 5.57
N ILE A 17 2.23 -17.11 5.04
CA ILE A 17 3.53 -16.56 5.41
C ILE A 17 3.67 -15.16 4.81
N ASP A 18 3.27 -14.97 3.55
CA ASP A 18 3.32 -13.67 2.89
C ASP A 18 2.47 -12.65 3.64
N ARG A 19 1.24 -13.02 4.05
CA ARG A 19 0.39 -12.17 4.88
C ARG A 19 1.02 -11.86 6.24
N HIS A 20 1.79 -12.79 6.81
CA HIS A 20 2.48 -12.56 8.08
C HIS A 20 3.65 -11.59 7.92
N ILE A 21 4.46 -11.76 6.86
CA ILE A 21 5.53 -10.84 6.46
C ILE A 21 4.97 -9.42 6.31
N LEU A 22 3.89 -9.26 5.53
CA LEU A 22 3.27 -7.96 5.29
C LEU A 22 2.77 -7.32 6.58
N ARG A 23 2.15 -8.10 7.48
CA ARG A 23 1.68 -7.61 8.78
C ARG A 23 2.81 -7.04 9.64
N ILE A 24 3.95 -7.74 9.68
CA ILE A 24 5.13 -7.29 10.44
C ILE A 24 5.75 -6.07 9.78
N LEU A 25 5.94 -6.06 8.45
CA LEU A 25 6.54 -4.92 7.74
C LEU A 25 5.70 -3.64 7.82
N GLN A 26 4.36 -3.75 7.86
CA GLN A 26 3.49 -2.59 8.06
C GLN A 26 3.64 -1.96 9.46
N GLN A 27 3.97 -2.78 10.47
CA GLN A 27 4.17 -2.32 11.84
C GLN A 27 5.62 -1.83 12.06
N GLU A 28 6.58 -2.55 11.51
CA GLU A 28 8.03 -2.38 11.72
C GLU A 28 8.76 -2.39 10.37
N GLY A 29 8.57 -1.36 9.56
CA GLY A 29 9.14 -1.30 8.21
C GLY A 29 10.68 -1.29 8.11
N ARG A 30 11.39 -1.19 9.24
CA ARG A 30 12.87 -1.25 9.30
C ARG A 30 13.40 -2.53 9.96
N ILE A 31 12.55 -3.51 10.23
CA ILE A 31 12.97 -4.81 10.79
C ILE A 31 14.00 -5.47 9.88
N SER A 32 15.01 -6.11 10.49
CA SER A 32 16.01 -6.86 9.72
C SER A 32 15.39 -8.10 9.08
N PHE A 33 15.87 -8.53 7.91
CA PHE A 33 15.37 -9.76 7.29
C PHE A 33 15.68 -11.03 8.09
N THR A 34 16.71 -11.01 8.94
CA THR A 34 17.00 -12.11 9.84
C THR A 34 15.91 -12.24 10.91
N GLU A 35 15.61 -11.14 11.61
CA GLU A 35 14.56 -11.13 12.63
C GLU A 35 13.16 -11.34 12.04
N LEU A 36 12.88 -10.76 10.87
CA LEU A 36 11.64 -11.02 10.14
C LEU A 36 11.49 -12.51 9.82
N GLY A 37 12.57 -13.15 9.35
CA GLY A 37 12.62 -14.58 9.10
C GLY A 37 12.27 -15.39 10.34
N GLU A 38 12.94 -15.11 11.47
CA GLU A 38 12.68 -15.76 12.75
C GLU A 38 11.21 -15.64 13.17
N ARG A 39 10.62 -14.43 13.08
CA ARG A 39 9.21 -14.18 13.45
C ARG A 39 8.20 -14.90 12.55
N VAL A 40 8.55 -15.18 11.30
CA VAL A 40 7.68 -15.90 10.35
C VAL A 40 8.02 -17.38 10.18
N GLY A 41 8.99 -17.91 10.93
CA GLY A 41 9.40 -19.31 10.89
C GLY A 41 10.22 -19.69 9.65
N LEU A 42 11.00 -18.74 9.11
CA LEU A 42 11.87 -18.93 7.96
C LEU A 42 13.32 -18.54 8.28
N SER A 43 14.28 -19.09 7.54
CA SER A 43 15.64 -18.53 7.52
C SER A 43 15.69 -17.23 6.72
N THR A 44 16.76 -16.46 6.87
CA THR A 44 16.93 -15.13 6.25
C THR A 44 16.75 -15.15 4.73
N THR A 45 17.36 -16.12 4.04
CA THR A 45 17.33 -16.22 2.57
C THR A 45 15.91 -16.39 1.99
N PRO A 46 15.11 -17.40 2.38
CA PRO A 46 13.74 -17.56 1.86
C PRO A 46 12.82 -16.41 2.28
N CYS A 47 13.03 -15.80 3.45
CA CYS A 47 12.29 -14.60 3.85
C CYS A 47 12.59 -13.42 2.92
N THR A 48 13.88 -13.17 2.64
CA THR A 48 14.33 -12.09 1.74
C THR A 48 13.77 -12.28 0.33
N GLU A 49 13.79 -13.49 -0.22
CA GLU A 49 13.26 -13.76 -1.56
C GLU A 49 11.74 -13.57 -1.63
N ARG A 50 11.01 -13.90 -0.57
CA ARG A 50 9.57 -13.59 -0.47
C ARG A 50 9.32 -12.09 -0.46
N VAL A 51 10.03 -11.31 0.36
CA VAL A 51 9.89 -9.84 0.39
C VAL A 51 10.17 -9.24 -0.98
N ARG A 52 11.30 -9.61 -1.61
CA ARG A 52 11.67 -9.14 -2.96
C ARG A 52 10.63 -9.52 -4.01
N ARG A 53 10.04 -10.70 -3.91
CA ARG A 53 8.95 -11.11 -4.80
C ARG A 53 7.73 -10.23 -4.59
N LEU A 54 7.32 -9.99 -3.34
CA LEU A 54 6.19 -9.11 -3.01
C LEU A 54 6.40 -7.68 -3.53
N GLU A 55 7.63 -7.17 -3.47
CA GLU A 55 8.01 -5.89 -4.08
C GLU A 55 7.92 -5.92 -5.62
N ARG A 56 8.55 -6.91 -6.28
CA ARG A 56 8.52 -7.04 -7.75
C ARG A 56 7.11 -7.23 -8.31
N ASP A 57 6.27 -7.93 -7.58
CA ASP A 57 4.87 -8.20 -7.95
C ASP A 57 3.97 -6.98 -7.68
N GLY A 58 4.48 -5.94 -7.02
CA GLY A 58 3.74 -4.72 -6.71
C GLY A 58 2.81 -4.85 -5.51
N VAL A 59 2.93 -5.92 -4.71
CA VAL A 59 2.19 -6.08 -3.46
C VAL A 59 2.75 -5.16 -2.37
N ILE A 60 4.07 -4.94 -2.39
CA ILE A 60 4.73 -3.89 -1.61
C ILE A 60 5.07 -2.76 -2.58
N GLU A 61 4.32 -1.66 -2.50
CA GLU A 61 4.50 -0.49 -3.36
C GLU A 61 5.63 0.43 -2.87
N GLY A 62 5.92 0.40 -1.57
CA GLY A 62 6.97 1.22 -0.97
C GLY A 62 7.01 1.12 0.55
N TYR A 63 8.06 1.72 1.13
CA TYR A 63 8.25 1.85 2.56
C TYR A 63 8.24 3.33 2.94
N TYR A 64 7.45 3.67 3.96
CA TYR A 64 7.22 5.05 4.35
C TYR A 64 7.51 5.25 5.84
N ALA A 65 8.01 6.44 6.17
CA ALA A 65 8.13 6.87 7.56
C ALA A 65 6.78 7.42 8.03
N ARG A 66 6.36 7.03 9.25
CA ARG A 66 5.26 7.71 9.94
C ARG A 66 5.77 9.02 10.52
N LEU A 67 5.34 10.13 9.94
CA LEU A 67 5.79 11.46 10.34
C LEU A 67 4.88 12.07 11.40
N ASN A 68 5.44 12.92 12.25
CA ASN A 68 4.66 13.71 13.21
C ASN A 68 4.09 14.95 12.48
N PRO A 69 2.77 15.03 12.24
CA PRO A 69 2.18 16.16 11.52
C PRO A 69 2.31 17.49 12.29
N GLN A 70 2.30 17.46 13.64
CA GLN A 70 2.44 18.66 14.47
C GLN A 70 3.85 19.25 14.33
N ALA A 71 4.88 18.39 14.36
CA ALA A 71 6.25 18.83 14.15
C ALA A 71 6.47 19.40 12.73
N LEU A 72 5.71 18.92 11.75
CA LEU A 72 5.79 19.36 10.36
C LEU A 72 4.88 20.56 10.03
N LYS A 73 4.12 21.08 11.01
CA LYS A 73 3.08 22.11 10.78
C LYS A 73 2.06 21.72 9.69
N ALA A 74 1.88 20.42 9.46
CA ALA A 74 0.99 19.83 8.47
C ALA A 74 -0.33 19.42 9.15
N GLY A 75 -0.98 20.39 9.80
CA GLY A 75 -2.10 20.15 10.72
C GLY A 75 -3.47 19.93 10.07
N LEU A 76 -3.61 20.14 8.76
CA LEU A 76 -4.91 20.08 8.11
C LEU A 76 -5.16 18.71 7.46
N LEU A 77 -5.99 17.88 8.10
CA LEU A 77 -6.57 16.67 7.54
C LEU A 77 -8.05 16.94 7.27
N VAL A 78 -8.45 17.04 6.00
CA VAL A 78 -9.85 17.30 5.59
C VAL A 78 -10.46 16.02 5.05
N PHE A 79 -11.67 15.69 5.52
CA PHE A 79 -12.53 14.70 4.90
C PHE A 79 -13.61 15.44 4.10
N VAL A 80 -13.70 15.17 2.79
CA VAL A 80 -14.76 15.71 1.94
C VAL A 80 -15.71 14.57 1.61
N GLU A 81 -16.96 14.69 2.04
CA GLU A 81 -18.04 13.81 1.65
C GLU A 81 -18.75 14.39 0.42
N ILE A 82 -18.69 13.67 -0.71
CA ILE A 82 -19.38 14.08 -1.94
C ILE A 82 -20.64 13.23 -2.09
N SER A 83 -21.80 13.84 -1.89
CA SER A 83 -23.10 13.20 -2.14
C SER A 83 -23.59 13.53 -3.54
N LEU A 84 -23.57 12.54 -4.44
CA LEU A 84 -24.08 12.70 -5.80
C LEU A 84 -25.61 12.57 -5.81
N SER A 85 -26.31 13.69 -5.96
CA SER A 85 -27.75 13.67 -6.25
C SER A 85 -27.92 13.49 -7.76
N TYR A 86 -28.46 12.36 -8.22
CA TYR A 86 -28.64 12.10 -9.64
C TYR A 86 -29.51 13.19 -10.27
N LYS A 87 -28.89 14.09 -11.04
CA LYS A 87 -29.59 14.98 -11.96
C LYS A 87 -29.01 14.80 -13.35
N SER A 88 -29.83 14.30 -14.25
CA SER A 88 -29.61 14.32 -15.69
C SER A 88 -29.51 15.77 -16.16
N GLY A 89 -28.29 16.24 -16.51
CA GLY A 89 -28.14 17.37 -17.44
C GLY A 89 -27.27 18.57 -17.04
N GLY A 90 -26.36 18.48 -16.06
CA GLY A 90 -25.43 19.58 -15.77
C GLY A 90 -24.16 19.13 -15.05
N VAL A 91 -23.00 19.64 -15.47
CA VAL A 91 -21.72 19.42 -14.79
C VAL A 91 -21.64 20.35 -13.59
N ASP A 92 -21.93 19.83 -12.40
CA ASP A 92 -21.73 20.59 -11.17
C ASP A 92 -20.24 20.58 -10.80
N THR A 93 -19.61 21.76 -10.84
CA THR A 93 -18.23 21.94 -10.37
C THR A 93 -18.26 22.25 -8.88
N TYR A 94 -17.87 21.27 -8.06
CA TYR A 94 -17.66 21.47 -6.63
C TYR A 94 -16.22 21.94 -6.39
N LYS A 95 -16.08 23.19 -5.95
CA LYS A 95 -14.79 23.75 -5.56
C LYS A 95 -14.59 23.46 -4.07
N VAL A 96 -13.57 22.67 -3.75
CA VAL A 96 -13.11 22.50 -2.37
C VAL A 96 -12.02 23.54 -2.16
N ASP A 97 -12.34 24.60 -1.43
CA ASP A 97 -11.37 25.60 -1.01
C ASP A 97 -10.82 25.21 0.38
N PHE A 98 -9.48 25.21 0.51
CA PHE A 98 -8.74 24.92 1.75
C PHE A 98 -8.25 26.21 2.40
#